data_AF-A0A953L0U6-F1
#
_entry.id   AF-A0A953L0U6-F1
#
_cell.length_a   1.000
_cell.length_b   1.000
_cell.length_c   1.000
_cell.angle_alpha   90.00
_cell.angle_beta   90.00
_cell.angle_gamma   90.00
#
_symmetry.space_group_name_H-M   'P 1'
#
loop_
_entity.id
_entity.type
_entity.pdbx_description
1 polymer ?
#
loop_
_entity_poly.entity_id
_entity_poly.type
_entity_poly.pdbx_seq_one_letter_code
_entity_poly.pdbx_strand_id
1 'polypeptide(L)'
;MRTVNTLASGKKYFISFWVKEPTSASPLPILTTPSASFAAPELIKTVNGWSYYEGTLTGNGQQLTISIPYSTTGSPMSRQNFIDEVRLYPVTGAMSSFVRDPLTGMVRMVCDESSNIRRYEADGFRRLITVRDELDYIEEVIEYKFQATN
;
A
#
# COMPACT_ATOMS: atom_id res chain seq x y z
N MET A 1 27.36 -1.23 -10.39
CA MET A 1 26.28 -1.24 -9.37
C MET A 1 25.89 -2.70 -9.14
N ARG A 2 26.10 -3.24 -7.93
CA ARG A 2 25.76 -4.64 -7.62
C ARG A 2 24.28 -4.69 -7.26
N THR A 3 23.45 -5.17 -8.18
CA THR A 3 22.02 -5.38 -7.92
C THR A 3 21.86 -6.65 -7.07
N VAL A 4 21.27 -6.52 -5.88
CA VAL A 4 20.93 -7.65 -5.02
C VAL A 4 19.42 -7.86 -5.15
N ASN A 5 19.02 -8.90 -5.88
CA ASN A 5 17.61 -9.23 -6.13
C ASN A 5 17.07 -10.30 -5.16
N THR A 6 17.74 -10.48 -4.03
CA THR A 6 17.43 -11.54 -3.07
C THR A 6 17.33 -11.01 -1.65
N LEU A 7 16.51 -11.67 -0.85
CA LEU A 7 16.39 -11.38 0.58
C LEU A 7 17.64 -11.90 1.31
N ALA A 8 18.34 -11.03 2.03
CA ALA A 8 19.50 -11.46 2.81
C ALA A 8 19.13 -12.55 3.83
N SER A 9 19.89 -13.65 3.82
CA SER A 9 19.63 -14.81 4.68
C SER A 9 19.67 -14.45 6.17
N GLY A 10 18.71 -14.95 6.94
CA GLY A 10 18.59 -14.71 8.39
C GLY A 10 18.11 -13.31 8.78
N LYS A 11 17.91 -12.38 7.83
CA LYS A 11 17.33 -11.06 8.11
C LYS A 11 15.81 -11.15 8.08
N LYS A 12 15.16 -10.50 9.05
CA LYS A 12 13.70 -10.39 9.10
C LYS A 12 13.22 -9.21 8.28
N TYR A 13 12.17 -9.43 7.51
CA TYR A 13 11.51 -8.42 6.69
C TYR A 13 10.04 -8.33 7.08
N PHE A 14 9.52 -7.11 7.02
CA PHE A 14 8.11 -6.84 6.99
C PHE A 14 7.66 -6.74 5.54
N ILE A 15 6.49 -7.30 5.25
CA ILE A 15 5.82 -7.20 3.96
C ILE A 15 4.38 -6.75 4.17
N SER A 16 3.93 -5.82 3.34
CA SER A 16 2.52 -5.51 3.25
C SER A 16 2.12 -5.12 1.84
N PHE A 17 0.84 -5.30 1.51
CA PHE A 17 0.28 -5.00 0.20
C PHE A 17 -1.25 -5.01 0.25
N TRP A 18 -1.85 -4.33 -0.72
CA TRP A 18 -3.29 -4.35 -0.94
C TRP A 18 -3.63 -5.28 -2.10
N VAL A 19 -4.71 -6.04 -1.95
CA VAL A 19 -5.24 -6.93 -2.98
C VAL A 19 -6.69 -6.60 -3.24
N LYS A 20 -7.07 -6.46 -4.52
CA LYS A 20 -8.47 -6.49 -4.93
C LYS A 20 -8.77 -7.80 -5.61
N GLU A 21 -9.68 -8.56 -5.04
CA GLU A 21 -10.08 -9.84 -5.58
C GLU A 21 -11.42 -9.76 -6.32
N PRO A 22 -11.60 -10.63 -7.33
CA PRO A 22 -12.81 -10.64 -8.14
C PRO A 22 -14.03 -11.28 -7.47
N THR A 23 -13.85 -12.15 -6.47
CA THR A 23 -14.93 -12.97 -5.90
C THR A 23 -14.80 -13.15 -4.38
N SER A 24 -15.94 -13.30 -3.69
CA SER A 24 -16.05 -13.46 -2.23
C SER A 24 -15.49 -14.79 -1.65
N ALA A 25 -15.13 -15.74 -2.50
CA ALA A 25 -14.36 -16.92 -2.12
C ALA A 25 -12.88 -16.62 -2.38
N SER A 26 -12.22 -16.07 -1.37
CA SER A 26 -10.90 -15.44 -1.49
C SER A 26 -9.78 -16.46 -1.20
N PRO A 27 -8.98 -16.89 -2.19
CA PRO A 27 -7.79 -17.65 -1.89
C PRO A 27 -6.73 -16.72 -1.29
N LEU A 28 -6.27 -17.04 -0.08
CA LEU A 28 -5.27 -16.23 0.63
C LEU A 28 -4.02 -15.99 -0.25
N PRO A 29 -3.44 -14.77 -0.23
CA PRO A 29 -2.17 -14.50 -0.87
C PRO A 29 -1.09 -15.47 -0.38
N ILE A 30 -0.27 -15.95 -1.31
CA ILE A 30 0.81 -16.89 -1.03
C ILE A 30 2.14 -16.17 -1.21
N LEU A 31 3.00 -16.30 -0.22
CA LEU A 31 4.37 -15.82 -0.24
C LEU A 31 5.32 -17.01 -0.41
N THR A 32 6.09 -17.01 -1.50
CA THR A 32 7.02 -18.10 -1.82
C THR A 32 8.40 -17.60 -2.19
N THR A 33 9.37 -18.50 -2.06
CA THR A 33 10.66 -18.45 -2.73
C THR A 33 10.81 -19.73 -3.56
N PRO A 34 11.83 -19.86 -4.44
CA PRO A 34 12.07 -21.10 -5.18
C PRO A 34 12.23 -22.35 -4.30
N SER A 35 12.60 -22.21 -3.02
CA SER A 35 12.91 -23.34 -2.13
C SER A 35 12.02 -23.45 -0.89
N ALA A 36 11.07 -22.54 -0.68
CA ALA A 36 10.23 -22.52 0.52
C ALA A 36 8.97 -21.68 0.33
N SER A 37 7.90 -22.04 1.05
CA SER A 37 6.73 -21.19 1.27
C SER A 37 6.82 -20.55 2.65
N PHE A 38 6.33 -19.32 2.77
CA PHE A 38 6.17 -18.64 4.05
C PHE A 38 4.76 -18.84 4.61
N ALA A 39 4.57 -18.49 5.88
CA ALA A 39 3.24 -18.36 6.43
C ALA A 39 2.40 -17.39 5.59
N ALA A 40 1.10 -17.66 5.48
CA ALA A 40 0.17 -16.74 4.84
C ALA A 40 0.20 -15.40 5.59
N PRO A 41 0.22 -14.26 4.87
CA PRO A 41 0.12 -12.97 5.51
C PRO A 41 -1.27 -12.81 6.13
N GLU A 42 -1.34 -12.07 7.22
CA GLU A 42 -2.54 -11.81 7.98
C GLU A 42 -3.39 -10.75 7.29
N LEU A 43 -4.70 -10.99 7.20
CA LEU A 43 -5.66 -9.98 6.72
C LEU A 43 -5.92 -8.99 7.86
N ILE A 44 -5.59 -7.72 7.64
CA ILE A 44 -5.75 -6.67 8.65
C ILE A 44 -7.07 -5.91 8.48
N LYS A 45 -7.39 -5.49 7.26
CA LYS A 45 -8.63 -4.75 6.97
C LYS A 45 -9.09 -4.91 5.53
N THR A 46 -10.37 -4.63 5.30
CA THR A 46 -10.96 -4.53 3.96
C THR A 46 -11.68 -3.19 3.80
N VAL A 47 -11.34 -2.43 2.76
CA VAL A 47 -11.90 -1.11 2.45
C VAL A 47 -12.29 -1.07 0.98
N ASN A 48 -13.56 -0.79 0.67
CA ASN A 48 -14.05 -0.67 -0.72
C ASN A 48 -13.68 -1.86 -1.63
N GLY A 49 -13.70 -3.08 -1.09
CA GLY A 49 -13.37 -4.32 -1.80
C GLY A 49 -11.87 -4.61 -1.96
N TRP A 50 -11.00 -3.76 -1.40
CA TRP A 50 -9.57 -4.02 -1.28
C TRP A 50 -9.26 -4.58 0.10
N SER A 51 -8.46 -5.64 0.16
CA SER A 51 -8.00 -6.30 1.38
C SER A 51 -6.52 -5.98 1.60
N TYR A 52 -6.19 -5.53 2.80
CA TYR A 52 -4.84 -5.20 3.22
C TYR A 52 -4.23 -6.36 4.02
N TYR A 53 -3.06 -6.83 3.58
CA TYR A 53 -2.35 -7.94 4.19
C TYR A 53 -1.00 -7.50 4.75
N GLU A 54 -0.65 -8.06 5.92
CA GLU A 54 0.66 -7.87 6.56
C GLU A 54 1.32 -9.20 6.89
N GLY A 55 2.64 -9.23 6.85
CA GLY A 55 3.38 -10.43 7.23
C GLY A 55 4.81 -10.11 7.64
N THR A 56 5.39 -11.05 8.37
CA THR A 56 6.84 -11.05 8.62
C THR A 56 7.45 -12.34 8.08
N LEU A 57 8.64 -12.21 7.50
CA LEU A 57 9.36 -13.34 6.94
C LEU A 57 10.85 -13.22 7.23
N THR A 58 11.53 -14.36 7.29
CA THR A 58 12.99 -14.39 7.40
C THR A 58 13.58 -14.71 6.04
N GLY A 59 14.42 -13.82 5.52
CA GLY A 59 15.10 -14.02 4.25
C GLY A 59 15.93 -15.30 4.25
N ASN A 60 15.99 -15.96 3.10
CA ASN A 60 16.68 -17.24 2.90
C ASN A 60 17.73 -17.17 1.76
N GLY A 61 18.12 -15.96 1.33
CA GLY A 61 19.04 -15.76 0.22
C GLY A 61 18.39 -15.82 -1.17
N GLN A 62 17.06 -15.90 -1.27
CA GLN A 62 16.33 -16.05 -2.53
C GLN A 62 15.40 -14.87 -2.84
N GLN A 63 14.87 -14.85 -4.06
CA GLN A 63 13.81 -13.93 -4.47
C GLN A 63 12.49 -14.31 -3.79
N LEU A 64 11.73 -13.30 -3.38
CA LEU A 64 10.37 -13.45 -2.88
C LEU A 64 9.37 -13.23 -4.02
N THR A 65 8.36 -14.09 -4.08
CA THR A 65 7.23 -13.98 -4.99
C THR A 65 5.95 -13.83 -4.17
N ILE A 66 5.12 -12.85 -4.54
CA ILE A 66 3.73 -12.71 -4.07
C ILE A 66 2.84 -13.29 -5.15
N SER A 67 1.96 -14.21 -4.78
CA SER A 67 1.02 -14.84 -5.72
C SER A 67 -0.39 -14.80 -5.14
N ILE A 68 -1.35 -14.35 -5.93
CA ILE A 68 -2.77 -14.44 -5.59
C ILE A 68 -3.36 -15.56 -6.46
N PRO A 69 -3.85 -16.65 -5.88
CA PRO A 69 -4.41 -17.73 -6.67
C PRO A 69 -5.58 -17.23 -7.52
N TYR A 70 -5.63 -17.70 -8.76
CA TYR A 70 -6.61 -17.25 -9.73
C TYR A 70 -7.95 -17.95 -9.50
N SER A 71 -9.03 -17.18 -9.35
CA SER A 71 -10.38 -17.77 -9.28
C SER A 71 -10.74 -18.40 -10.63
N THR A 72 -11.12 -19.68 -10.61
CA THR A 72 -11.59 -20.41 -11.79
C THR A 72 -13.08 -20.20 -12.08
N THR A 73 -13.77 -19.47 -11.21
CA THR A 73 -15.23 -19.26 -11.23
C THR A 73 -15.55 -17.80 -11.54
N GLY A 74 -16.44 -17.56 -12.51
CA GLY A 74 -16.85 -16.22 -12.94
C GLY A 74 -16.49 -15.89 -14.40
N SER A 75 -16.95 -14.74 -14.88
CA SER A 75 -16.63 -14.21 -16.22
C SER A 75 -15.16 -13.79 -16.30
N PRO A 76 -14.48 -13.87 -17.47
CA PRO A 76 -13.10 -13.39 -17.64
C PRO A 76 -12.84 -11.97 -17.10
N MET A 77 -13.84 -11.08 -17.20
CA MET A 77 -13.73 -9.72 -16.65
C MET A 77 -13.85 -9.65 -15.13
N SER A 78 -14.57 -10.60 -14.52
CA SER A 78 -14.68 -10.75 -13.07
C SER A 78 -13.65 -11.75 -12.54
N ARG A 79 -12.44 -11.80 -13.12
CA ARG A 79 -11.35 -12.70 -12.68
C ARG A 79 -10.02 -11.95 -12.52
N GLN A 80 -10.03 -10.63 -12.51
CA GLN A 80 -8.81 -9.83 -12.40
C GLN A 80 -8.41 -9.68 -10.94
N ASN A 81 -7.19 -10.09 -10.62
CA ASN A 81 -6.53 -9.82 -9.35
C ASN A 81 -5.73 -8.53 -9.51
N PHE A 82 -5.94 -7.56 -8.61
CA PHE A 82 -5.13 -6.35 -8.56
C PHE A 82 -4.27 -6.35 -7.31
N ILE A 83 -3.02 -5.90 -7.44
CA ILE A 83 -2.11 -5.67 -6.34
C ILE A 83 -1.72 -4.20 -6.37
N ASP A 84 -1.69 -3.57 -5.21
CA ASP A 84 -1.20 -2.20 -5.06
C ASP A 84 -0.42 -2.03 -3.74
N GLU A 85 0.34 -0.93 -3.63
CA GLU A 85 1.06 -0.51 -2.42
C GLU A 85 1.93 -1.64 -1.80
N VAL A 86 2.70 -2.35 -2.65
CA VAL A 86 3.61 -3.41 -2.18
C VAL A 86 4.81 -2.81 -1.45
N ARG A 87 4.96 -3.21 -0.19
CA ARG A 87 6.05 -2.79 0.69
C ARG A 87 6.83 -3.98 1.16
N LEU A 88 8.15 -3.88 1.08
CA LEU A 88 9.07 -4.89 1.55
C LEU A 88 10.30 -4.18 2.11
N TYR A 89 10.51 -4.29 3.42
CA TYR A 89 11.61 -3.62 4.10
C TYR A 89 12.07 -4.42 5.32
N PRO A 90 13.33 -4.26 5.78
CA PRO A 90 13.79 -4.90 7.01
C PRO A 90 12.91 -4.48 8.20
N VAL A 91 12.64 -5.37 9.15
CA VAL A 91 11.78 -5.06 10.33
C VAL A 91 12.29 -3.92 11.20
N THR A 92 13.57 -3.53 11.05
CA THR A 92 14.17 -2.37 11.74
C THR A 92 14.06 -1.07 10.95
N GLY A 93 13.44 -1.12 9.76
CA GLY A 93 13.20 0.04 8.91
C GLY A 93 11.71 0.43 8.93
N ALA A 94 11.42 1.52 8.23
CA ALA A 94 10.08 2.05 8.02
C ALA A 94 9.93 2.45 6.55
N MET A 95 8.70 2.45 6.05
CA MET A 95 8.38 2.85 4.68
C MET A 95 7.07 3.64 4.65
N SER A 96 7.12 4.82 4.05
CA SER A 96 5.95 5.64 3.72
C SER A 96 5.95 5.94 2.23
N SER A 97 4.76 6.05 1.64
CA SER A 97 4.57 6.39 0.23
C SER A 97 3.88 7.74 0.07
N PHE A 98 4.27 8.46 -0.99
CA PHE A 98 3.78 9.80 -1.28
C PHE A 98 3.32 9.86 -2.72
N VAL A 99 2.05 10.21 -2.95
CA VAL A 99 1.57 10.56 -4.28
C VAL A 99 1.66 12.06 -4.45
N ARG A 100 2.29 12.48 -5.53
CA ARG A 100 2.46 13.89 -5.88
C ARG A 100 1.68 14.23 -7.13
N ASP A 101 1.17 15.45 -7.15
CA ASP A 101 0.61 16.07 -8.33
C ASP A 101 1.73 16.31 -9.37
N PRO A 102 1.65 15.78 -10.60
CA PRO A 102 2.74 15.90 -11.56
C PRO A 102 3.04 17.34 -12.00
N LEU A 103 2.02 18.22 -11.98
CA LEU A 103 2.15 19.59 -12.47
C LEU A 103 2.71 20.52 -11.38
N THR A 104 2.30 20.31 -10.13
CA THR A 104 2.61 21.22 -9.02
C THR A 104 3.64 20.65 -8.04
N GLY A 105 3.92 19.35 -8.08
CA GLY A 105 4.80 18.64 -7.15
C GLY A 105 4.23 18.50 -5.72
N MET A 106 3.03 19.01 -5.48
CA MET A 106 2.36 18.94 -4.18
C MET A 106 2.03 17.51 -3.80
N VAL A 107 2.19 17.18 -2.53
CA VAL A 107 1.71 15.90 -1.99
C VAL A 107 0.18 15.91 -1.99
N ARG A 108 -0.42 14.93 -2.67
CA ARG A 108 -1.87 14.72 -2.74
C ARG A 108 -2.32 13.62 -1.80
N MET A 109 -1.46 12.63 -1.58
CA MET A 109 -1.75 11.51 -0.70
C MET A 109 -0.47 11.07 -0.01
N VAL A 110 -0.60 10.70 1.26
CA VAL A 110 0.44 10.02 2.04
C VAL A 110 -0.14 8.73 2.56
N CYS A 111 0.63 7.66 2.45
CA CYS A 111 0.34 6.43 3.16
C CYS A 111 1.47 6.18 4.16
N ASP A 112 1.13 6.23 5.44
CA ASP A 112 2.09 6.13 6.55
C ASP A 112 2.62 4.70 6.74
N GLU A 113 3.50 4.48 7.72
CA GLU A 113 4.09 3.15 7.97
C GLU A 113 3.05 2.07 8.30
N SER A 114 1.92 2.47 8.89
CA SER A 114 0.80 1.61 9.27
C SER A 114 -0.25 1.45 8.17
N SER A 115 0.07 1.91 6.95
CA SER A 115 -0.83 1.90 5.80
C SER A 115 -2.13 2.67 6.01
N ASN A 116 -2.11 3.72 6.83
CA ASN A 116 -3.20 4.70 6.88
C ASN A 116 -3.01 5.71 5.76
N ILE A 117 -4.07 5.93 4.99
CA ILE A 117 -4.07 6.87 3.88
C ILE A 117 -4.62 8.21 4.35
N ARG A 118 -3.86 9.29 4.12
CA ARG A 118 -4.32 10.67 4.22
C ARG A 118 -4.30 11.35 2.86
N ARG A 119 -5.37 12.08 2.54
CA ARG A 119 -5.50 12.86 1.30
C ARG A 119 -5.45 14.34 1.62
N TYR A 120 -4.76 15.08 0.76
CA TYR A 120 -4.48 16.50 0.93
C TYR A 120 -5.04 17.28 -0.26
N GLU A 121 -5.93 18.21 0.04
CA GLU A 121 -6.52 19.12 -0.94
C GLU A 121 -5.92 20.50 -0.80
N ALA A 122 -5.61 21.11 -1.94
CA ALA A 122 -5.03 22.44 -1.99
C ALA A 122 -5.90 23.37 -2.82
N ASP A 123 -5.91 24.66 -2.47
CA ASP A 123 -6.58 25.69 -3.25
C ASP A 123 -5.83 26.03 -4.55
N GLY A 124 -6.38 26.96 -5.34
CA GLY A 124 -5.77 27.44 -6.58
C GLY A 124 -4.40 28.11 -6.40
N PHE A 125 -4.04 28.49 -5.17
CA PHE A 125 -2.74 29.06 -4.81
C PHE A 125 -1.77 28.02 -4.24
N ARG A 126 -2.10 26.72 -4.33
CA ARG A 126 -1.28 25.61 -3.84
C ARG A 126 -1.11 25.60 -2.31
N ARG A 127 -2.09 26.12 -1.57
CA ARG A 127 -2.12 26.08 -0.10
C ARG A 127 -3.03 24.97 0.37
N LEU A 128 -2.63 24.22 1.40
CA LEU A 128 -3.43 23.12 1.98
C LEU A 128 -4.73 23.68 2.57
N ILE A 129 -5.88 23.15 2.17
CA ILE A 129 -7.21 23.59 2.65
C ILE A 129 -8.00 22.46 3.33
N THR A 130 -7.77 21.20 2.96
CA THR A 130 -8.48 20.06 3.54
C THR A 130 -7.53 18.88 3.71
N VAL A 131 -7.66 18.18 4.84
CA VAL A 131 -7.07 16.84 5.05
C VAL A 131 -8.21 15.86 5.26
N ARG A 132 -8.15 14.72 4.56
CA ARG A 132 -9.15 13.65 4.66
C ARG A 132 -8.51 12.31 4.98
N ASP A 133 -9.26 11.46 5.66
CA ASP A 133 -8.87 10.09 5.93
C ASP A 133 -9.09 9.16 4.71
N GLU A 134 -8.86 7.86 4.90
CA GLU A 134 -8.99 6.84 3.87
C GLU A 134 -10.45 6.64 3.39
N LEU A 135 -11.43 6.96 4.24
CA LEU A 135 -12.88 6.89 4.00
C LEU A 135 -13.48 8.19 3.47
N ASP A 136 -12.64 9.20 3.20
CA ASP A 136 -13.01 10.53 2.69
C ASP A 136 -13.67 11.46 3.73
N TYR A 137 -13.62 11.07 5.01
CA TYR A 137 -14.02 11.95 6.10
C TYR A 137 -12.99 13.06 6.28
N ILE A 138 -13.50 14.27 6.54
CA ILE A 138 -12.67 15.45 6.76
C ILE A 138 -12.06 15.37 8.17
N GLU A 139 -10.75 15.30 8.25
CA GLU A 139 -9.99 15.36 9.50
C GLU A 139 -9.66 16.81 9.88
N GLU A 140 -9.31 17.64 8.88
CA GLU A 140 -8.88 19.02 9.08
C GLU A 140 -9.35 19.93 7.94
N VAL A 141 -9.74 21.16 8.29
CA VAL A 141 -10.04 22.25 7.33
C VAL A 141 -9.25 23.48 7.73
N ILE A 142 -8.54 24.06 6.76
CA ILE A 142 -7.71 25.25 6.95
C ILE A 142 -8.30 26.40 6.14
N GLU A 143 -8.63 27.49 6.82
CA GLU A 143 -9.14 28.72 6.19
C GLU A 143 -8.06 29.81 6.19
N TYR A 144 -7.81 30.41 5.03
CA TYR A 144 -6.87 31.52 4.89
C TYR A 144 -7.61 32.85 4.74
N LYS A 145 -7.46 33.74 5.73
CA LYS A 145 -8.03 35.10 5.71
C LYS A 145 -7.00 36.11 5.25
N PHE A 146 -7.36 36.93 4.27
CA PHE A 146 -6.51 38.04 3.81
C PHE A 146 -6.83 39.30 4.60
N GLN A 147 -5.80 39.98 5.12
CA GLN A 147 -5.92 41.36 5.59
C GLN A 147 -5.40 42.29 4.51
N ALA A 148 -6.27 43.15 3.99
CA ALA A 148 -5.84 44.30 3.20
C ALA A 148 -5.51 45.43 4.19
N THR A 149 -4.29 45.96 4.10
CA THR A 149 -3.92 47.20 4.80
C THR A 149 -4.34 48.36 3.91
N ASN A 150 -5.17 49.27 4.44
CA ASN A 150 -5.53 50.53 3.77
C ASN A 150 -4.38 51.54 3.84
#